data_AF-A0A7Y7VRF5-F1
#
_entry.id   AF-A0A7Y7VRF5-F1
#
_cell.length_a   1.000
_cell.length_b   1.000
_cell.length_c   1.000
_cell.angle_alpha   90.00
_cell.angle_beta   90.00
_cell.angle_gamma   90.00
#
_symmetry.space_group_name_H-M   'P 1'
#
loop_
_entity.id
_entity.type
_entity.pdbx_description
1 polymer ?
#
loop_
_entity_poly.entity_id
_entity_poly.type
_entity_poly.pdbx_seq_one_letter_code
_entity_poly.pdbx_strand_id
1 'polypeptide(L)'
;KADIPMLPVTHGEQYTKVHILLYTFALLAVSLLPFVIHMSGVLYLLCALGLGARFLQWAWVLYRGIQPHAAINTFKYSIYYLFLLFIALLVDHYLLLNL
;
A
#
# COMPACT_ATOMS: atom_id res chain seq x y z
N LYS A 1 -0.49 -29.97 8.08
CA LYS A 1 0.22 -29.00 7.22
C LYS A 1 -0.66 -28.74 6.02
N ALA A 2 -1.04 -27.49 5.76
CA ALA A 2 -1.88 -27.17 4.61
C ALA A 2 -1.00 -27.23 3.36
N ASP A 3 -1.32 -28.12 2.43
CA ASP A 3 -0.62 -28.31 1.15
C ASP A 3 -1.05 -27.22 0.15
N ILE A 4 -0.96 -25.97 0.58
CA ILE A 4 -1.38 -24.82 -0.23
C ILE A 4 -0.10 -24.31 -0.92
N PRO A 5 -0.01 -24.39 -2.25
CA PRO A 5 1.12 -23.86 -3.00
C PRO A 5 1.09 -22.33 -2.95
N MET A 6 1.71 -21.76 -1.93
CA MET A 6 1.94 -20.33 -1.80
C MET A 6 3.27 -19.98 -2.49
N LEU A 7 3.40 -18.77 -3.03
CA LEU A 7 4.69 -18.27 -3.58
C LEU A 7 5.91 -18.54 -2.66
N PRO A 8 5.85 -18.34 -1.33
CA PRO A 8 7.00 -18.64 -0.47
C PRO A 8 7.33 -20.13 -0.37
N VAL A 9 6.35 -21.02 -0.59
CA VAL A 9 6.52 -22.48 -0.50
C VAL A 9 7.02 -23.07 -1.83
N THR A 10 6.64 -22.48 -2.96
CA THR A 10 6.98 -22.97 -4.30
C THR A 10 8.23 -22.31 -4.89
N HIS A 11 8.40 -21.00 -4.68
CA HIS A 11 9.47 -20.19 -5.29
C HIS A 11 10.41 -19.55 -4.25
N GLY A 12 10.12 -19.70 -2.95
CA GLY A 12 10.95 -19.21 -1.87
C GLY A 12 10.57 -17.80 -1.37
N GLU A 13 11.02 -17.52 -0.15
CA GLU A 13 10.65 -16.30 0.58
C GLU A 13 11.18 -15.01 -0.08
N GLN A 14 12.39 -15.05 -0.64
CA GLN A 14 13.03 -13.91 -1.29
C GLN A 14 12.23 -13.43 -2.52
N TYR A 15 11.79 -14.36 -3.37
CA TYR A 15 10.94 -14.04 -4.52
C TYR A 15 9.62 -13.38 -4.11
N THR A 16 9.03 -13.86 -3.01
CA THR A 16 7.79 -13.29 -2.47
C THR A 16 8.01 -11.86 -1.98
N LYS A 17 9.12 -11.58 -1.29
CA LYS A 17 9.48 -10.25 -0.80
C LYS A 17 9.66 -9.23 -1.93
N VAL A 18 10.30 -9.64 -3.03
CA VAL A 18 10.44 -8.79 -4.23
C VAL A 18 9.07 -8.42 -4.82
N HIS A 19 8.17 -9.40 -4.94
CA HIS A 19 6.82 -9.16 -5.46
C HIS A 19 6.02 -8.21 -4.56
N ILE A 20 6.14 -8.34 -3.23
CA ILE A 20 5.50 -7.40 -2.31
C ILE A 20 5.97 -5.96 -2.57
N LEU A 21 7.27 -5.77 -2.77
CA LEU A 21 7.84 -4.46 -3.05
C LEU A 21 7.34 -3.90 -4.40
N LEU A 22 7.39 -4.71 -5.47
CA LEU A 22 6.87 -4.33 -6.79
C LEU A 22 5.37 -4.00 -6.77
N TYR A 23 4.57 -4.82 -6.10
CA TYR A 23 3.14 -4.58 -5.96
C TYR A 23 2.83 -3.36 -5.09
N THR A 24 3.68 -3.03 -4.11
CA THR A 24 3.51 -1.79 -3.33
C THR A 24 3.75 -0.56 -4.20
N PHE A 25 4.72 -0.59 -5.11
CA PHE A 25 4.91 0.47 -6.12
C PHE A 25 3.71 0.58 -7.07
N ALA A 26 3.23 -0.56 -7.59
CA ALA A 26 2.06 -0.57 -8.46
C ALA A 26 0.81 -0.04 -7.73
N LEU A 27 0.63 -0.41 -6.46
CA LEU A 27 -0.45 0.09 -5.61
C LEU A 27 -0.38 1.61 -5.42
N LEU A 28 0.82 2.16 -5.25
CA LEU A 28 1.04 3.61 -5.15
C LEU A 28 0.70 4.31 -6.47
N ALA A 29 1.09 3.75 -7.62
CA ALA A 29 0.72 4.29 -8.92
C ALA A 29 -0.80 4.27 -9.13
N VAL A 30 -1.45 3.16 -8.78
CA VAL A 30 -2.90 2.99 -8.90
C VAL A 30 -3.66 3.90 -7.94
N SER A 31 -3.17 4.12 -6.71
CA SER A 31 -3.81 5.03 -5.76
C SER A 31 -3.71 6.50 -6.15
N LEU A 32 -2.85 6.87 -7.09
CA LEU A 32 -2.80 8.23 -7.64
C LEU A 32 -3.80 8.43 -8.79
N LEU A 33 -4.33 7.35 -9.37
CA LEU A 33 -5.27 7.44 -10.50
C LEU A 33 -6.50 8.31 -10.21
N PRO A 34 -7.18 8.23 -9.04
CA PRO A 34 -8.33 9.07 -8.73
C PRO A 34 -8.06 10.57 -8.89
N PHE A 35 -6.84 11.01 -8.56
CA PHE A 35 -6.42 12.39 -8.78
C PHE A 35 -6.16 12.69 -10.25
N VAL A 36 -5.47 11.79 -10.97
CA VAL A 36 -5.15 11.96 -12.41
C VAL A 36 -6.41 12.06 -13.27
N ILE A 37 -7.46 11.29 -12.95
CA ILE A 37 -8.74 11.37 -13.65
C ILE A 37 -9.65 12.51 -13.17
N HIS A 38 -9.13 13.41 -12.31
CA HIS A 38 -9.88 14.53 -11.70
C HIS A 38 -11.12 14.10 -10.90
N MET A 39 -11.10 12.91 -10.31
CA MET A 39 -12.17 12.42 -9.44
C MET A 39 -11.99 12.87 -7.97
N SER A 40 -10.75 13.18 -7.59
CA SER A 40 -10.38 13.71 -6.27
C SER A 40 -9.35 14.85 -6.38
N GLY A 41 -9.32 15.70 -5.37
CA GLY A 41 -8.49 16.89 -5.27
C GLY A 41 -7.13 16.68 -4.61
N VAL A 42 -6.48 17.80 -4.30
CA VAL A 42 -5.11 17.84 -3.77
C VAL A 42 -5.01 17.24 -2.37
N LEU A 43 -6.09 17.32 -1.56
CA LEU A 43 -6.13 16.71 -0.23
C LEU A 43 -5.96 15.20 -0.32
N TYR A 44 -6.72 14.55 -1.20
CA TYR A 44 -6.56 13.13 -1.47
C TYR A 44 -5.14 12.78 -1.93
N LEU A 45 -4.56 13.56 -2.85
CA LEU A 45 -3.20 13.33 -3.35
C LEU A 45 -2.16 13.36 -2.23
N LEU A 46 -2.22 14.35 -1.33
CA LEU A 46 -1.28 14.45 -0.21
C LEU A 46 -1.43 13.26 0.74
N CYS A 47 -2.66 12.84 1.02
CA CYS A 47 -2.92 11.65 1.84
C CYS A 47 -2.41 10.37 1.15
N ALA A 48 -2.70 10.17 -0.13
CA ALA A 48 -2.30 9.01 -0.91
C ALA A 48 -0.76 8.90 -0.99
N LEU A 49 -0.06 10.00 -1.21
CA LEU A 49 1.41 10.04 -1.21
C LEU A 49 1.99 9.76 0.18
N GLY A 50 1.46 10.37 1.23
CA GLY A 50 1.94 10.16 2.60
C GLY A 50 1.76 8.72 3.07
N LEU A 51 0.56 8.17 2.85
CA LEU A 51 0.24 6.78 3.17
C LEU A 51 1.05 5.80 2.29
N GLY A 52 1.18 6.11 0.99
CA GLY A 52 1.92 5.29 0.04
C GLY A 52 3.41 5.21 0.35
N ALA A 53 4.03 6.36 0.65
CA ALA A 53 5.44 6.42 1.04
C ALA A 53 5.71 5.61 2.32
N ARG A 54 4.80 5.69 3.30
CA ARG A 54 4.91 4.91 4.54
C ARG A 54 4.70 3.41 4.31
N PHE A 55 3.82 3.01 3.40
CA PHE A 55 3.70 1.61 2.99
C PHE A 55 5.01 1.13 2.34
N LEU A 56 5.57 1.93 1.43
CA LEU A 56 6.80 1.60 0.73
C LEU A 56 7.98 1.41 1.69
N GLN A 57 8.06 2.21 2.76
CA GLN A 57 9.02 2.01 3.84
C GLN A 57 8.87 0.64 4.52
N TRP A 58 7.64 0.22 4.83
CA TRP A 58 7.39 -1.10 5.43
C TRP A 58 7.73 -2.24 4.47
N ALA A 59 7.36 -2.11 3.18
CA ALA A 59 7.72 -3.08 2.15
C ALA A 59 9.24 -3.21 1.99
N TRP A 60 9.98 -2.09 2.07
CA TRP A 60 11.45 -2.09 2.06
C TRP A 60 12.07 -2.77 3.29
N VAL A 61 11.53 -2.49 4.48
CA VAL A 61 11.97 -3.14 5.73
C VAL A 61 11.73 -4.65 5.67
N LEU A 62 10.59 -5.07 5.12
CA LEU A 62 10.26 -6.47 4.89
C LEU A 62 11.20 -7.12 3.89
N TYR A 63 11.50 -6.43 2.78
CA TYR A 63 12.41 -6.90 1.74
C TYR A 63 13.82 -7.14 2.30
N ARG A 64 14.36 -6.19 3.08
CA ARG A 64 15.67 -6.34 3.71
C ARG A 64 15.70 -7.33 4.88
N GLY A 65 14.54 -7.79 5.36
CA GLY A 65 14.46 -8.72 6.49
C GLY A 65 14.99 -8.15 7.81
N ILE A 66 14.97 -6.82 7.99
CA ILE A 66 15.59 -6.15 9.14
C ILE A 66 14.84 -6.45 10.44
N GLN A 67 13.53 -6.70 10.37
CA GLN A 67 12.70 -6.96 11.54
C GLN A 67 11.96 -8.30 11.43
N PRO A 68 11.97 -9.15 12.49
CA PRO A 68 11.28 -10.44 12.48
C PRO A 68 9.76 -10.32 12.37
N HIS A 69 9.19 -9.18 12.78
CA HIS A 69 7.75 -8.91 12.73
C HIS A 69 7.36 -7.96 11.58
N ALA A 70 8.25 -7.74 10.60
CA ALA A 70 7.96 -6.85 9.47
C ALA A 70 6.74 -7.31 8.67
N ALA A 71 6.54 -8.62 8.50
CA ALA A 71 5.44 -9.16 7.70
C ALA A 71 4.07 -8.81 8.31
N ILE A 72 3.88 -9.08 9.60
CA ILE A 72 2.62 -8.79 10.29
C ILE A 72 2.38 -7.28 10.42
N ASN A 73 3.43 -6.49 10.61
CA ASN A 73 3.31 -5.03 10.67
C ASN A 73 2.94 -4.44 9.31
N THR A 74 3.52 -4.95 8.22
CA THR A 74 3.16 -4.56 6.85
C THR A 74 1.70 -4.92 6.55
N PHE A 75 1.25 -6.09 6.99
CA PHE A 75 -0.15 -6.50 6.85
C PHE A 75 -1.10 -5.58 7.64
N LYS A 76 -0.83 -5.33 8.92
CA LYS A 76 -1.62 -4.39 9.73
C LYS A 76 -1.67 -3.00 9.09
N TYR A 77 -0.52 -2.52 8.63
CA TYR A 77 -0.43 -1.25 7.94
C TYR A 77 -1.26 -1.24 6.65
N SER A 78 -1.32 -2.33 5.89
CA SER A 78 -2.14 -2.41 4.67
C SER A 78 -3.63 -2.20 4.94
N ILE A 79 -4.14 -2.68 6.08
CA ILE A 79 -5.54 -2.48 6.49
C ILE A 79 -5.77 -1.00 6.81
N TYR A 80 -4.90 -0.40 7.64
CA TYR A 80 -4.99 1.03 7.96
C TYR A 80 -4.81 1.91 6.73
N TYR A 81 -3.90 1.54 5.82
CA TYR A 81 -3.66 2.21 4.56
C TYR A 81 -4.93 2.27 3.74
N LEU A 82 -5.57 1.12 3.50
CA LEU A 82 -6.80 1.04 2.71
C LEU A 82 -7.93 1.84 3.38
N PHE A 83 -8.11 1.67 4.69
CA PHE A 83 -9.13 2.37 5.46
C PHE A 83 -8.95 3.90 5.41
N LEU A 84 -7.75 4.41 5.69
CA LEU A 84 -7.46 5.83 5.68
C LEU A 84 -7.52 6.43 4.27
N LEU A 85 -7.11 5.67 3.26
CA LEU A 85 -7.17 6.11 1.87
C LEU A 85 -8.61 6.23 1.37
N PHE A 86 -9.48 5.29 1.75
CA PHE A 86 -10.92 5.40 1.49
C PHE A 86 -11.55 6.57 2.24
N ILE A 87 -11.19 6.79 3.51
CA ILE A 87 -11.65 7.97 4.25
C ILE A 87 -11.18 9.25 3.56
N ALA A 88 -9.91 9.35 3.18
CA ALA A 88 -9.38 10.52 2.49
C ALA A 88 -10.11 10.77 1.16
N LEU A 89 -10.42 9.71 0.41
CA LEU A 89 -11.21 9.80 -0.82
C LEU A 89 -12.64 10.29 -0.56
N LEU A 90 -13.30 9.77 0.47
CA LEU A 90 -14.66 10.17 0.85
C LEU A 90 -14.68 11.62 1.32
N VAL A 91 -13.78 11.99 2.22
CA VAL A 91 -13.62 13.32 2.79
C VAL A 91 -13.37 14.33 1.67
N ASP A 92 -12.41 14.07 0.78
CA ASP A 92 -12.10 14.93 -0.36
C ASP A 92 -13.29 15.09 -1.32
N HIS A 93 -13.99 14.00 -1.64
CA HIS A 93 -15.17 14.02 -2.51
C HIS A 93 -16.36 14.78 -1.90
N TYR A 94 -16.66 14.57 -0.61
CA TYR A 94 -17.81 15.19 0.06
C TYR A 94 -17.55 16.61 0.53
N LEU A 95 -16.31 16.96 0.89
CA LEU A 95 -16.00 18.32 1.36
C LEU A 95 -16.00 19.35 0.24
N LEU A 96 -16.17 18.95 -1.03
CA LEU A 96 -16.38 19.89 -2.13
C LEU A 96 -15.33 21.03 -2.11
N LEU A 97 -14.09 20.70 -1.70
CA LEU A 97 -12.95 21.60 -1.82
C LEU A 97 -12.45 21.53 -3.27
N ASN A 98 -13.35 21.91 -4.18
CA ASN A 98 -13.06 22.19 -5.58
C ASN A 98 -12.25 23.51 -5.60
N LEU A 99 -10.94 23.41 -5.39
CA LEU A 99 -9.98 24.46 -5.71
C LEU A 99 -9.37 24.16 -7.07
#